data_AF-A0A7X8K797-F1
#
_entry.id   AF-A0A7X8K797-F1
#
_cell.length_a   1.000
_cell.length_b   1.000
_cell.length_c   1.000
_cell.angle_alpha   90.00
_cell.angle_beta   90.00
_cell.angle_gamma   90.00
#
_symmetry.space_group_name_H-M   'P 1'
#
loop_
_entity.id
_entity.type
_entity.pdbx_description
1 polymer ?
#
loop_
_entity_poly.entity_id
_entity_poly.type
_entity_poly.pdbx_seq_one_letter_code
_entity_poly.pdbx_strand_id
1 'polypeptide(L)'
;MSSFQDLRIVDNFYQTSLFFPMPTVIISTLCEDGMTNLGPYSLVQPYYVAGKDYYAMLLCCRNSSNTAQNILRNGKCAINFIDDKPKTFKEAVKLSWPGDTPAEKMAKCKYKLEKSLIEKETGEVRPLILTDAPQVIECTWIRELDGADGDRAGQLDGYEGPYRDFNGITSKFGAHFILRVDKILMKKKYRDAIINGVKARDFPPLPIDYGYRDSKNFWYHRRSGMRAELLQVREASLDSVQYAADRADDKIKFTDEALMTILGVPRVFLSLVLKGCVEWARENNVDLITEEHMKIINDKRSKEKQK
;
A
#
# COMPACT_ATOMS: atom_id res chain seq x y z
N MET A 1 -14.33 37.80 -5.83
CA MET A 1 -12.91 37.48 -5.54
C MET A 1 -12.84 36.03 -5.11
N SER A 2 -11.79 35.30 -5.49
CA SER A 2 -11.60 33.92 -5.03
C SER A 2 -11.41 33.89 -3.51
N SER A 3 -11.98 32.90 -2.83
CA SER A 3 -11.70 32.63 -1.41
C SER A 3 -10.34 31.98 -1.18
N PHE A 4 -9.69 31.53 -2.26
CA PHE A 4 -8.35 30.94 -2.24
C PHE A 4 -7.29 32.00 -2.52
N GLN A 5 -6.15 31.88 -1.82
CA GLN A 5 -4.96 32.67 -2.03
C GLN A 5 -3.90 31.82 -2.75
N ASP A 6 -3.14 32.45 -3.65
CA ASP A 6 -2.04 31.80 -4.34
C ASP A 6 -0.83 31.62 -3.41
N LEU A 7 -0.07 30.54 -3.62
CA LEU A 7 1.18 30.26 -2.91
C LEU A 7 2.20 29.69 -3.89
N ARG A 8 3.44 30.22 -3.83
CA ARG A 8 4.53 29.81 -4.72
C ARG A 8 4.84 28.30 -4.65
N ILE A 9 5.18 27.74 -5.79
CA ILE A 9 5.70 26.37 -5.94
C ILE A 9 7.23 26.41 -5.81
N VAL A 10 7.80 25.54 -4.97
CA VAL A 10 9.24 25.41 -4.74
C VAL A 10 9.64 23.93 -4.63
N ASP A 11 10.93 23.63 -4.69
CA ASP A 11 11.43 22.27 -4.47
C ASP A 11 10.99 21.69 -3.11
N ASN A 12 10.65 20.41 -3.10
CA ASN A 12 9.99 19.75 -1.96
C ASN A 12 8.68 20.45 -1.55
N PHE A 13 7.90 20.95 -2.52
CA PHE A 13 6.61 21.64 -2.29
C PHE A 13 5.67 20.89 -1.34
N TYR A 14 5.67 19.57 -1.34
CA TYR A 14 4.86 18.75 -0.44
C TYR A 14 5.25 18.95 1.04
N GLN A 15 6.48 19.39 1.30
CA GLN A 15 6.99 19.74 2.62
C GLN A 15 6.90 21.25 2.94
N THR A 16 6.96 22.13 1.95
CA THR A 16 7.09 23.58 2.21
C THR A 16 5.84 24.38 1.86
N SER A 17 5.03 23.88 0.93
CA SER A 17 3.91 24.61 0.32
C SER A 17 2.55 23.93 0.55
N LEU A 18 2.49 22.77 1.21
CA LEU A 18 1.24 22.03 1.43
C LEU A 18 1.08 21.56 2.87
N PHE A 19 -0.14 21.64 3.41
CA PHE A 19 -0.55 20.82 4.55
C PHE A 19 -1.01 19.43 4.08
N PHE A 20 -0.09 18.70 3.45
CA PHE A 20 -0.33 17.38 2.89
C PHE A 20 -0.09 16.30 3.96
N PRO A 21 -1.13 15.56 4.39
CA PRO A 21 -0.98 14.49 5.37
C PRO A 21 -0.30 13.29 4.71
N MET A 22 0.79 12.83 5.29
CA MET A 22 1.54 11.69 4.77
C MET A 22 1.63 10.57 5.80
N PRO A 23 1.69 9.30 5.36
CA PRO A 23 2.10 8.22 6.25
C PRO A 23 3.55 8.44 6.73
N THR A 24 3.94 7.78 7.81
CA THR A 24 5.37 7.63 8.15
C THR A 24 5.70 6.16 8.29
N VAL A 25 6.66 5.71 7.49
CA VAL A 25 7.17 4.35 7.52
C VAL A 25 8.69 4.35 7.68
N ILE A 26 9.23 3.24 8.16
CA ILE A 26 10.66 2.94 8.11
C ILE A 26 10.87 1.91 7.01
N ILE A 27 11.68 2.26 6.00
CA ILE A 27 12.07 1.34 4.94
C ILE A 27 13.39 0.68 5.35
N SER A 28 13.34 -0.64 5.47
CA SER A 28 14.52 -1.48 5.66
C SER A 28 15.09 -1.91 4.30
N THR A 29 16.41 -1.85 4.14
CA THR A 29 17.14 -2.25 2.92
C THR A 29 18.45 -2.93 3.28
N LEU A 30 19.06 -3.66 2.34
CA LEU A 30 20.34 -4.33 2.55
C LEU A 30 21.49 -3.49 2.01
N CYS A 31 22.50 -3.25 2.85
CA CYS A 31 23.79 -2.72 2.44
C CYS A 31 24.59 -3.79 1.67
N GLU A 32 25.69 -3.39 1.06
CA GLU A 32 26.57 -4.29 0.29
C GLU A 32 27.20 -5.39 1.17
N ASP A 33 27.49 -5.08 2.43
CA ASP A 33 27.98 -6.02 3.45
C ASP A 33 26.88 -6.91 4.06
N GLY A 34 25.63 -6.79 3.59
CA GLY A 34 24.47 -7.52 4.12
C GLY A 34 23.84 -6.89 5.38
N MET A 35 24.38 -5.81 5.92
CA MET A 35 23.77 -5.11 7.06
C MET A 35 22.44 -4.47 6.66
N THR A 36 21.44 -4.54 7.54
CA THR A 36 20.17 -3.82 7.32
C THR A 36 20.32 -2.34 7.63
N ASN A 37 20.04 -1.49 6.64
CA ASN A 37 19.88 -0.03 6.79
C ASN A 37 18.41 0.34 6.95
N LEU A 38 18.13 1.36 7.77
CA LEU A 38 16.80 1.91 8.02
C LEU A 38 16.73 3.37 7.56
N GLY A 39 15.69 3.71 6.80
CA GLY A 39 15.40 5.10 6.43
C GLY A 39 13.92 5.44 6.65
N PRO A 40 13.59 6.59 7.25
CA PRO A 40 12.21 7.06 7.37
C PRO A 40 11.73 7.69 6.06
N TYR A 41 10.50 7.38 5.65
CA TYR A 41 9.90 7.91 4.42
C TYR A 41 8.40 8.21 4.63
N SER A 42 7.95 9.25 3.92
CA SER A 42 6.54 9.67 3.92
C SER A 42 5.90 9.60 2.53
N LEU A 43 6.70 9.68 1.46
CA LEU A 43 6.24 9.53 0.07
C LEU A 43 6.20 8.05 -0.34
N VAL A 44 5.27 7.33 0.28
CA VAL A 44 4.98 5.93 0.00
C VAL A 44 3.47 5.74 -0.18
N GLN A 45 3.06 5.12 -1.28
CA GLN A 45 1.63 5.00 -1.61
C GLN A 45 1.34 3.76 -2.47
N PRO A 46 0.12 3.19 -2.43
CA PRO A 46 -0.26 2.13 -3.35
C PRO A 46 -0.12 2.58 -4.81
N TYR A 47 0.29 1.66 -5.68
CA TYR A 47 0.47 1.91 -7.12
C TYR A 47 -0.43 0.99 -7.95
N TYR A 48 -0.12 -0.31 -8.02
CA TYR A 48 -1.03 -1.29 -8.63
C TYR A 48 -1.96 -1.85 -7.56
N VAL A 49 -3.25 -1.53 -7.69
CA VAL A 49 -4.29 -1.85 -6.70
C VAL A 49 -5.32 -2.86 -7.20
N ALA A 50 -5.51 -2.99 -8.52
CA ALA A 50 -6.42 -3.95 -9.14
C ALA A 50 -6.06 -4.19 -10.62
N GLY A 51 -6.46 -5.34 -11.17
CA GLY A 51 -6.37 -5.63 -12.62
C GLY A 51 -5.00 -6.07 -13.13
N LYS A 52 -4.02 -6.27 -12.24
CA LYS A 52 -2.71 -6.89 -12.52
C LYS A 52 -2.60 -8.23 -11.78
N ASP A 53 -1.69 -9.06 -12.25
CA ASP A 53 -1.28 -10.33 -11.63
C ASP A 53 -0.51 -10.13 -10.31
N TYR A 54 -0.04 -8.91 -10.04
CA TYR A 54 0.59 -8.52 -8.78
C TYR A 54 0.16 -7.11 -8.33
N TYR A 55 0.39 -6.83 -7.05
CA TYR A 55 0.18 -5.52 -6.44
C TYR A 55 1.52 -4.82 -6.20
N ALA A 56 1.51 -3.49 -6.14
CA ALA A 56 2.73 -2.72 -5.94
C ALA A 56 2.51 -1.45 -5.10
N MET A 57 3.59 -1.03 -4.43
CA MET A 57 3.73 0.26 -3.76
C MET A 57 4.67 1.15 -4.58
N LEU A 58 4.48 2.46 -4.53
CA LEU A 58 5.41 3.46 -5.04
C LEU A 58 6.18 4.06 -3.87
N LEU A 59 7.50 4.11 -3.98
CA LEU A 59 8.38 4.90 -3.12
C LEU A 59 9.00 6.03 -3.93
N CYS A 60 8.84 7.27 -3.48
CA CYS A 60 9.57 8.42 -3.99
C CYS A 60 10.63 8.86 -2.97
N CYS A 61 11.88 8.97 -3.40
CA CYS A 61 12.96 9.37 -2.50
C CYS A 61 14.10 10.10 -3.22
N ARG A 62 15.02 10.67 -2.44
CA ARG A 62 16.28 11.16 -2.97
C ARG A 62 17.14 9.98 -3.42
N ASN A 63 17.65 10.07 -4.65
CA ASN A 63 18.47 9.02 -5.24
C ASN A 63 19.80 8.82 -4.49
N SER A 64 20.32 9.84 -3.82
CA SER A 64 21.53 9.77 -2.99
C SER A 64 21.33 9.11 -1.62
N SER A 65 20.10 8.76 -1.23
CA SER A 65 19.86 8.11 0.07
C SER A 65 20.40 6.67 0.11
N ASN A 66 20.90 6.23 1.27
CA ASN A 66 21.35 4.84 1.48
C ASN A 66 20.29 3.83 1.03
N THR A 67 19.02 4.10 1.33
CA THR A 67 17.88 3.25 0.92
C THR A 67 17.77 3.15 -0.60
N ALA A 68 17.81 4.27 -1.33
CA ALA A 68 17.72 4.27 -2.78
C ALA A 68 18.90 3.51 -3.41
N GLN A 69 20.12 3.78 -2.92
CA GLN A 69 21.33 3.11 -3.37
C GLN A 69 21.28 1.59 -3.12
N ASN A 70 20.75 1.17 -1.98
CA ASN A 70 20.56 -0.24 -1.66
C ASN A 70 19.50 -0.91 -2.56
N ILE A 71 18.36 -0.24 -2.82
CA ILE A 71 17.35 -0.75 -3.76
C ILE A 71 17.93 -0.85 -5.18
N LEU A 72 18.72 0.12 -5.64
CA LEU A 72 19.40 0.05 -6.93
C LEU A 72 20.37 -1.14 -7.04
N ARG A 73 21.00 -1.54 -5.93
CA ARG A 73 21.90 -2.72 -5.88
C ARG A 73 21.13 -4.03 -5.92
N ASN A 74 20.26 -4.26 -4.95
CA ASN A 74 19.67 -5.59 -4.70
C ASN A 74 18.16 -5.67 -4.94
N GLY A 75 17.47 -4.54 -5.03
CA GLY A 75 16.03 -4.48 -5.29
C GLY A 75 15.15 -4.98 -4.15
N LYS A 76 15.69 -5.24 -2.95
CA LYS A 76 14.93 -5.79 -1.82
C LYS A 76 14.71 -4.74 -0.74
N CYS A 77 13.47 -4.59 -0.29
CA CYS A 77 13.14 -3.71 0.83
C CYS A 77 11.95 -4.22 1.64
N ALA A 78 11.80 -3.69 2.86
CA ALA A 78 10.59 -3.87 3.66
C ALA A 78 10.05 -2.52 4.14
N ILE A 79 8.75 -2.31 4.01
CA ILE A 79 8.05 -1.09 4.43
C ILE A 79 7.44 -1.36 5.80
N ASN A 80 8.04 -0.81 6.85
CA ASN A 80 7.61 -1.01 8.24
C ASN A 80 6.78 0.17 8.71
N PHE A 81 5.53 -0.07 9.09
CA PHE A 81 4.68 0.96 9.67
C PHE A 81 5.02 1.12 11.15
N ILE A 82 5.18 2.35 11.62
CA ILE A 82 5.52 2.65 13.01
C ILE A 82 4.31 3.19 13.77
N ASP A 83 4.32 3.07 15.10
CA ASP A 83 3.29 3.68 15.94
C ASP A 83 3.53 5.18 16.19
N ASP A 84 2.49 5.87 16.64
CA ASP A 84 2.50 7.30 16.92
C ASP A 84 3.13 7.67 18.28
N LYS A 85 3.79 6.72 18.95
CA LYS A 85 4.39 7.01 20.26
C LYS A 85 5.52 8.03 20.08
N PRO A 86 5.62 9.05 20.94
CA PRO A 86 6.67 10.07 20.81
C PRO A 86 8.09 9.52 20.74
N LYS A 87 8.40 8.46 21.49
CA LYS A 87 9.71 7.80 21.45
C LYS A 87 10.01 7.15 20.10
N THR A 88 8.98 6.55 19.48
CA THR A 88 9.08 5.86 18.20
C THR A 88 9.26 6.87 17.08
N PHE A 89 8.47 7.95 17.08
CA PHE A 89 8.60 9.01 16.07
C PHE A 89 9.92 9.80 16.22
N LYS A 90 10.35 10.09 17.45
CA LYS A 90 11.65 10.74 17.72
C LYS A 90 12.82 9.92 17.17
N GLU A 91 12.74 8.59 17.25
CA GLU A 91 13.74 7.70 16.67
C GLU A 91 13.73 7.77 15.14
N ALA A 92 12.56 7.82 14.49
CA ALA A 92 12.45 8.04 13.05
C ALA A 92 13.11 9.36 12.63
N VAL A 93 12.80 10.47 13.31
CA VAL A 93 13.41 11.78 13.03
C VAL A 93 14.93 11.75 13.16
N LYS A 94 15.46 11.04 14.15
CA LYS A 94 16.91 10.87 14.33
C LYS A 94 17.56 10.19 13.13
N LEU A 95 16.91 9.18 12.55
CA LEU A 95 17.43 8.46 11.37
C LEU A 95 17.33 9.27 10.06
N SER A 96 16.57 10.36 10.05
CA SER A 96 16.44 11.29 8.91
C SER A 96 17.67 12.18 8.70
N TRP A 97 18.63 12.20 9.63
CA TRP A 97 19.81 13.06 9.48
C TRP A 97 20.58 12.72 8.20
N PRO A 98 20.79 13.70 7.29
CA PRO A 98 21.55 13.48 6.07
C PRO A 98 23.04 13.21 6.35
N GLY A 99 23.66 12.34 5.57
CA GLY A 99 25.11 12.09 5.61
C GLY A 99 25.56 10.97 6.55
N ASP A 100 24.75 10.55 7.52
CA ASP A 100 25.08 9.42 8.39
C ASP A 100 25.19 8.11 7.56
N THR A 101 26.29 7.38 7.77
CA THR A 101 26.49 6.06 7.18
C THR A 101 25.52 5.05 7.80
N PRO A 102 25.19 3.95 7.10
CA PRO A 102 24.39 2.87 7.68
C PRO A 102 24.94 2.36 9.03
N ALA A 103 26.26 2.23 9.17
CA ALA A 103 26.88 1.73 10.39
C ALA A 103 26.66 2.67 11.59
N GLU A 104 26.81 3.98 11.38
CA GLU A 104 26.57 4.99 12.41
C GLU A 104 25.10 5.04 12.84
N LYS A 105 24.17 4.96 11.86
CA LYS A 105 22.73 4.92 12.13
C LYS A 105 22.36 3.70 12.96
N MET A 106 22.84 2.53 12.55
CA MET A 106 22.47 1.27 13.16
C MET A 106 23.09 1.08 14.55
N ALA A 107 24.32 1.54 14.78
CA ALA A 107 24.97 1.47 16.10
C ALA A 107 24.18 2.16 17.22
N LYS A 108 23.42 3.19 16.89
CA LYS A 108 22.60 3.97 17.84
C LYS A 108 21.10 3.73 17.66
N CYS A 109 20.70 2.78 16.81
CA CYS A 109 19.31 2.53 16.49
C CYS A 109 18.58 1.87 17.67
N LYS A 110 17.40 2.39 18.01
CA LYS A 110 16.56 1.88 19.11
C LYS A 110 15.42 0.98 18.63
N TYR A 111 15.25 0.84 17.32
CA TYR A 111 14.28 -0.12 16.78
C TYR A 111 14.77 -1.55 16.99
N LYS A 112 13.85 -2.41 17.42
CA LYS A 112 14.10 -3.85 17.48
C LYS A 112 13.86 -4.45 16.11
N LEU A 113 14.76 -5.32 15.69
CA LEU A 113 14.74 -5.96 14.39
C LEU A 113 14.57 -7.48 14.54
N GLU A 114 13.84 -8.08 13.61
CA GLU A 114 13.72 -9.52 13.47
C GLU A 114 13.88 -9.93 12.00
N LYS A 115 14.18 -11.21 11.75
CA LYS A 115 14.31 -11.73 10.39
C LYS A 115 12.99 -11.62 9.62
N SER A 116 13.08 -11.23 8.36
CA SER A 116 11.99 -11.29 7.37
C SER A 116 11.32 -12.66 7.37
N LEU A 117 10.01 -12.69 7.12
CA LEU A 117 9.29 -13.95 7.02
C LEU A 117 9.62 -14.68 5.72
N ILE A 118 9.84 -13.95 4.61
CA ILE A 118 10.31 -14.55 3.35
C ILE A 118 11.68 -15.21 3.55
N GLU A 119 12.63 -14.54 4.22
CA GLU A 119 13.95 -15.15 4.48
C GLU A 119 13.83 -16.41 5.34
N LYS A 120 12.99 -16.39 6.39
CA LYS A 120 12.78 -17.57 7.25
C LYS A 120 12.20 -18.76 6.48
N GLU A 121 11.30 -18.50 5.53
CA GLU A 121 10.59 -19.55 4.78
C GLU A 121 11.39 -20.06 3.58
N THR A 122 12.14 -19.19 2.91
CA THR A 122 12.77 -19.49 1.61
C THR A 122 14.30 -19.51 1.63
N GLY A 123 14.92 -18.92 2.66
CA GLY A 123 16.36 -18.69 2.71
C GLY A 123 16.86 -17.53 1.83
N GLU A 124 16.00 -16.88 1.06
CA GLU A 124 16.37 -15.67 0.30
C GLU A 124 16.73 -14.54 1.27
N VAL A 125 17.94 -14.00 1.15
CA VAL A 125 18.41 -12.91 2.01
C VAL A 125 17.52 -11.68 1.84
N ARG A 126 16.96 -11.19 2.95
CA ARG A 126 16.07 -10.02 2.98
C ARG A 126 16.49 -9.06 4.10
N PRO A 127 16.17 -7.77 3.98
CA PRO A 127 16.40 -6.85 5.09
C PRO A 127 15.57 -7.24 6.31
N LEU A 128 16.12 -7.01 7.50
CA LEU A 128 15.40 -7.23 8.75
C LEU A 128 14.18 -6.30 8.84
N ILE A 129 13.14 -6.76 9.52
CA ILE A 129 11.89 -6.04 9.73
C ILE A 129 11.77 -5.56 11.19
N LEU A 130 10.98 -4.52 11.43
CA LEU A 130 10.78 -3.98 12.78
C LEU A 130 9.88 -4.89 13.60
N THR A 131 10.41 -5.42 14.70
CA THR A 131 9.66 -6.32 15.59
C THR A 131 8.41 -5.66 16.16
N ASP A 132 8.47 -4.36 16.46
CA ASP A 132 7.36 -3.64 17.09
C ASP A 132 6.39 -3.00 16.07
N ALA A 133 6.63 -3.16 14.76
CA ALA A 133 5.76 -2.61 13.71
C ALA A 133 4.35 -3.25 13.76
N PRO A 134 3.26 -2.45 13.74
CA PRO A 134 1.90 -2.97 13.60
C PRO A 134 1.70 -3.83 12.34
N GLN A 135 2.33 -3.42 11.24
CA GLN A 135 2.30 -4.09 9.95
C GLN A 135 3.58 -3.81 9.16
N VAL A 136 3.93 -4.73 8.26
CA VAL A 136 5.10 -4.66 7.39
C VAL A 136 4.71 -5.15 6.00
N ILE A 137 5.26 -4.54 4.96
CA ILE A 137 5.14 -5.03 3.58
C ILE A 137 6.53 -5.37 3.08
N GLU A 138 6.80 -6.65 2.83
CA GLU A 138 8.04 -7.10 2.20
C GLU A 138 7.91 -6.99 0.68
N CYS A 139 8.90 -6.37 0.04
CA CYS A 139 8.80 -5.98 -1.36
C CYS A 139 10.05 -6.32 -2.17
N THR A 140 9.84 -6.43 -3.48
CA THR A 140 10.89 -6.48 -4.51
C THR A 140 10.66 -5.36 -5.53
N TRP A 141 11.70 -4.60 -5.85
CA TRP A 141 11.65 -3.59 -6.90
C TRP A 141 11.53 -4.24 -8.28
N ILE A 142 10.55 -3.78 -9.07
CA ILE A 142 10.30 -4.24 -10.44
C ILE A 142 11.15 -3.40 -11.38
N ARG A 143 12.36 -3.88 -11.65
CA ARG A 143 13.40 -3.10 -12.36
C ARG A 143 13.11 -3.00 -13.85
N GLU A 144 12.39 -3.97 -14.39
CA GLU A 144 12.13 -4.13 -15.81
C GLU A 144 11.19 -3.05 -16.37
N LEU A 145 10.46 -2.35 -15.50
CA LEU A 145 9.60 -1.24 -15.90
C LEU A 145 10.46 -0.01 -16.21
N ASP A 146 10.10 0.68 -17.29
CA ASP A 146 10.72 1.97 -17.69
C ASP A 146 12.22 1.85 -18.07
N GLY A 147 12.69 0.62 -18.32
CA GLY A 147 14.12 0.34 -18.56
C GLY A 147 15.02 0.62 -17.36
N ALA A 148 14.43 0.68 -16.15
CA ALA A 148 15.12 1.04 -14.92
C ALA A 148 16.13 -0.03 -14.44
N ASP A 149 16.13 -1.20 -15.08
CA ASP A 149 17.14 -2.24 -14.95
C ASP A 149 18.51 -1.77 -15.43
N GLY A 150 18.58 -0.74 -16.26
CA GLY A 150 19.82 -0.06 -16.63
C GLY A 150 20.42 0.81 -15.53
N ASP A 151 19.64 1.18 -14.50
CA ASP A 151 20.09 2.10 -13.46
C ASP A 151 21.03 1.38 -12.47
N ARG A 152 22.05 2.11 -12.00
CA ARG A 152 23.12 1.57 -11.14
C ARG A 152 23.30 2.43 -9.90
N ALA A 153 23.60 1.80 -8.77
CA ALA A 153 24.03 2.51 -7.57
C ALA A 153 25.46 3.08 -7.74
N GLY A 154 25.83 4.01 -6.87
CA GLY A 154 27.18 4.56 -6.75
C GLY A 154 27.26 6.08 -6.94
N GLN A 155 26.22 6.71 -7.46
CA GLN A 155 26.21 8.17 -7.67
C GLN A 155 25.41 8.87 -6.56
N LEU A 156 26.03 9.85 -5.91
CA LEU A 156 25.48 10.61 -4.77
C LEU A 156 25.32 12.11 -5.04
N ASP A 157 26.05 12.66 -6.01
CA ASP A 157 26.03 14.09 -6.37
C ASP A 157 24.95 14.42 -7.43
N GLY A 158 24.10 13.44 -7.71
CA GLY A 158 23.05 13.50 -8.71
C GLY A 158 23.43 12.74 -9.97
N TYR A 159 22.42 12.14 -10.59
CA TYR A 159 22.57 11.38 -11.81
C TYR A 159 22.38 12.31 -13.00
N GLU A 160 23.20 12.15 -14.04
CA GLU A 160 22.99 12.85 -15.30
C GLU A 160 21.95 12.11 -16.16
N GLY A 161 21.29 12.85 -17.04
CA GLY A 161 20.24 12.30 -17.90
C GLY A 161 20.77 11.34 -18.97
N PRO A 162 19.88 10.65 -19.70
CA PRO A 162 18.42 10.81 -19.65
C PRO A 162 17.78 10.18 -18.40
N TYR A 163 16.67 10.78 -17.95
CA TYR A 163 15.89 10.28 -16.80
C TYR A 163 14.77 9.35 -17.25
N ARG A 164 14.34 8.50 -16.32
CA ARG A 164 13.17 7.63 -16.42
C ARG A 164 11.89 8.43 -16.17
N ASP A 165 10.77 7.99 -16.72
CA ASP A 165 9.49 8.68 -16.57
C ASP A 165 8.85 8.44 -15.21
N PHE A 166 8.95 7.22 -14.67
CA PHE A 166 8.23 6.82 -13.47
C PHE A 166 8.90 5.74 -12.60
N ASN A 167 9.95 5.05 -13.05
CA ASN A 167 10.62 4.00 -12.28
C ASN A 167 12.15 4.06 -12.44
N GLY A 168 12.91 3.91 -11.36
CA GLY A 168 14.36 4.15 -11.34
C GLY A 168 14.72 5.61 -11.08
N ILE A 169 15.74 6.11 -11.78
CA ILE A 169 16.23 7.49 -11.66
C ILE A 169 15.36 8.43 -12.50
N THR A 170 14.46 9.17 -11.84
CA THR A 170 13.44 10.00 -12.51
C THR A 170 13.78 11.50 -12.58
N SER A 171 14.85 11.92 -11.91
CA SER A 171 15.42 13.26 -12.05
C SER A 171 16.86 13.28 -11.53
N LYS A 172 17.55 14.43 -11.67
CA LYS A 172 18.92 14.61 -11.17
C LYS A 172 19.09 14.14 -9.72
N PHE A 173 18.13 14.42 -8.85
CA PHE A 173 18.20 14.11 -7.42
C PHE A 173 17.11 13.15 -6.92
N GLY A 174 16.19 12.73 -7.79
CA GLY A 174 15.04 11.91 -7.45
C GLY A 174 15.13 10.49 -8.00
N ALA A 175 14.60 9.55 -7.24
CA ALA A 175 14.33 8.19 -7.70
C ALA A 175 12.92 7.77 -7.29
N HIS A 176 12.29 6.99 -8.15
CA HIS A 176 11.00 6.35 -7.92
C HIS A 176 11.18 4.84 -8.00
N PHE A 177 10.60 4.09 -7.07
CA PHE A 177 10.67 2.64 -7.08
C PHE A 177 9.26 2.04 -7.06
N ILE A 178 8.92 1.28 -8.11
CA ILE A 178 7.72 0.42 -8.12
C ILE A 178 8.07 -0.88 -7.41
N LEU A 179 7.57 -1.01 -6.18
CA LEU A 179 7.88 -2.09 -5.26
C LEU A 179 6.74 -3.12 -5.30
N ARG A 180 6.95 -4.27 -5.95
CA ARG A 180 6.02 -5.40 -5.89
C ARG A 180 5.82 -5.83 -4.44
N VAL A 181 4.56 -6.03 -4.06
CA VAL A 181 4.21 -6.60 -2.76
C VAL A 181 4.45 -8.11 -2.82
N ASP A 182 5.49 -8.59 -2.15
CA ASP A 182 5.77 -10.02 -2.06
C ASP A 182 5.00 -10.64 -0.86
N LYS A 183 4.93 -9.93 0.27
CA LYS A 183 4.19 -10.38 1.46
C LYS A 183 3.70 -9.21 2.33
N ILE A 184 2.48 -9.33 2.86
CA ILE A 184 1.93 -8.41 3.87
C ILE A 184 1.94 -9.13 5.22
N LEU A 185 2.62 -8.53 6.19
CA LEU A 185 2.70 -8.99 7.58
C LEU A 185 1.95 -8.02 8.48
N MET A 186 1.30 -8.54 9.51
CA MET A 186 0.66 -7.72 10.53
C MET A 186 0.55 -8.47 11.84
N LYS A 187 0.51 -7.75 12.96
CA LYS A 187 0.31 -8.36 14.28
C LYS A 187 -1.06 -9.03 14.35
N LYS A 188 -1.14 -10.16 15.06
CA LYS A 188 -2.34 -11.01 15.18
C LYS A 188 -3.61 -10.21 15.42
N LYS A 189 -3.60 -9.26 16.35
CA LYS A 189 -4.76 -8.42 16.66
C LYS A 189 -5.32 -7.65 15.46
N TYR A 190 -4.45 -7.17 14.56
CA TYR A 190 -4.86 -6.42 13.37
C TYR A 190 -5.34 -7.36 12.26
N ARG A 191 -4.69 -8.52 12.11
CA ARG A 191 -5.16 -9.60 11.23
C ARG A 191 -6.58 -10.03 11.60
N ASP A 192 -6.78 -10.33 12.88
CA ASP A 192 -8.07 -10.78 13.40
C ASP A 192 -9.15 -9.71 13.20
N ALA A 193 -8.82 -8.42 13.33
CA ALA A 193 -9.75 -7.33 13.07
C ALA A 193 -10.16 -7.23 11.59
N ILE A 194 -9.22 -7.41 10.65
CA ILE A 194 -9.54 -7.40 9.21
C ILE A 194 -10.46 -8.57 8.85
N ILE A 195 -10.18 -9.78 9.38
CA ILE A 195 -10.93 -11.00 9.07
C ILE A 195 -12.31 -10.99 9.71
N ASN A 196 -12.40 -10.63 11.00
CA ASN A 196 -13.63 -10.74 11.79
C ASN A 196 -14.51 -9.48 11.72
N GLY A 197 -14.06 -8.43 11.03
CA GLY A 197 -14.72 -7.14 10.98
C GLY A 197 -14.12 -6.13 11.96
N VAL A 198 -13.90 -4.91 11.46
CA VAL A 198 -13.17 -3.86 12.18
C VAL A 198 -14.09 -3.00 13.03
N LYS A 199 -13.64 -2.63 14.24
CA LYS A 199 -14.21 -1.55 15.05
C LYS A 199 -13.22 -0.41 15.14
N ALA A 200 -13.72 0.78 15.50
CA ALA A 200 -12.91 2.00 15.64
C ALA A 200 -11.64 1.81 16.50
N ARG A 201 -11.71 0.97 17.54
CA ARG A 201 -10.59 0.69 18.45
C ARG A 201 -9.49 -0.18 17.84
N ASP A 202 -9.81 -0.99 16.84
CA ASP A 202 -8.91 -2.02 16.30
C ASP A 202 -7.85 -1.46 15.35
N PHE A 203 -8.01 -0.21 14.90
CA PHE A 203 -7.04 0.44 14.03
C PHE A 203 -5.72 0.74 14.76
N PRO A 204 -4.56 0.51 14.10
CA PRO A 204 -3.27 0.87 14.66
C PRO A 204 -3.13 2.38 14.86
N PRO A 205 -2.48 2.83 15.94
CA PRO A 205 -2.16 4.24 16.14
C PRO A 205 -0.96 4.63 15.27
N LEU A 206 -1.18 4.80 13.97
CA LEU A 206 -0.15 5.24 13.03
C LEU A 206 -0.06 6.78 13.05
N PRO A 207 1.15 7.37 12.96
CA PRO A 207 1.29 8.81 12.86
C PRO A 207 0.83 9.33 11.49
N ILE A 208 0.29 10.55 11.47
CA ILE A 208 0.08 11.31 10.22
C ILE A 208 1.09 12.46 10.24
N ASP A 209 2.08 12.39 9.35
CA ASP A 209 3.16 13.35 9.25
C ASP A 209 2.79 14.51 8.33
N TYR A 210 3.13 15.71 8.79
CA TYR A 210 3.05 16.98 8.07
C TYR A 210 4.44 17.55 7.88
N GLY A 211 5.51 16.75 7.90
CA GLY A 211 6.85 17.08 7.49
C GLY A 211 7.51 18.28 8.19
N TYR A 212 8.54 18.80 7.54
CA TYR A 212 9.43 19.84 8.06
C TYR A 212 8.96 21.25 7.64
N ARG A 213 7.95 21.79 8.33
CA ARG A 213 7.19 22.99 7.88
C ARG A 213 7.79 24.33 8.25
N ASP A 214 8.49 24.38 9.37
CA ASP A 214 9.06 25.59 9.96
C ASP A 214 10.59 25.61 9.85
N SER A 215 11.15 24.75 8.98
CA SER A 215 12.58 24.50 8.87
C SER A 215 13.25 24.13 10.21
N LYS A 216 12.47 23.58 11.16
CA LYS A 216 12.96 23.26 12.52
C LYS A 216 12.42 21.94 13.05
N ASN A 217 11.14 21.68 12.89
CA ASN A 217 10.41 20.57 13.50
C ASN A 217 9.76 19.67 12.45
N PHE A 218 9.75 18.36 12.74
CA PHE A 218 8.87 17.41 12.06
C PHE A 218 7.54 17.36 12.80
N TRP A 219 6.48 17.81 12.14
CA TRP A 219 5.14 17.91 12.70
C TRP A 219 4.34 16.64 12.39
N TYR A 220 3.73 16.01 13.40
CA TYR A 220 2.85 14.86 13.17
C TYR A 220 1.63 14.88 14.10
N HIS A 221 0.53 14.33 13.64
CA HIS A 221 -0.62 14.01 14.47
C HIS A 221 -0.50 12.59 15.02
N ARG A 222 -0.80 12.46 16.31
CA ARG A 222 -1.13 11.18 16.92
C ARG A 222 -2.55 10.80 16.53
N ARG A 223 -2.82 9.49 16.47
CA ARG A 223 -4.15 8.96 16.20
C ARG A 223 -5.16 9.58 17.15
N SER A 224 -6.17 10.23 16.59
CA SER A 224 -7.43 10.55 17.24
C SER A 224 -8.43 9.39 17.04
N GLY A 225 -9.57 9.41 17.76
CA GLY A 225 -10.57 8.35 17.65
C GLY A 225 -11.05 8.15 16.20
N MET A 226 -11.13 6.90 15.75
CA MET A 226 -11.63 6.57 14.41
C MET A 226 -13.13 6.82 14.34
N ARG A 227 -13.58 7.48 13.26
CA ARG A 227 -14.98 7.68 12.93
C ARG A 227 -15.33 6.79 11.75
N ALA A 228 -16.43 6.06 11.87
CA ALA A 228 -16.96 5.28 10.77
C ALA A 228 -18.04 6.09 10.06
N GLU A 229 -17.90 6.23 8.75
CA GLU A 229 -18.95 6.80 7.89
C GLU A 229 -19.42 5.69 6.96
N LEU A 230 -20.72 5.44 6.94
CA LEU A 230 -21.31 4.43 6.09
C LEU A 230 -21.53 5.00 4.69
N LEU A 231 -21.10 4.27 3.66
CA LEU A 231 -21.49 4.60 2.29
C LEU A 231 -23.02 4.53 2.18
N GLN A 232 -23.63 5.59 1.66
CA GLN A 232 -25.06 5.60 1.40
C GLN A 232 -25.40 4.55 0.34
N VAL A 233 -26.19 3.55 0.73
CA VAL A 233 -26.72 2.56 -0.20
C VAL A 233 -27.73 3.27 -1.09
N ARG A 234 -27.51 3.17 -2.40
CA ARG A 234 -28.46 3.62 -3.42
C ARG A 234 -28.93 2.37 -4.15
N GLU A 235 -30.21 2.06 -4.04
CA GLU A 235 -30.78 0.95 -4.80
C GLU A 235 -30.84 1.33 -6.28
N ALA A 236 -30.29 0.45 -7.12
CA ALA A 236 -30.57 0.49 -8.55
C ALA A 236 -32.01 0.03 -8.80
N SER A 237 -32.62 0.50 -9.89
CA SER A 237 -33.88 -0.09 -10.33
C SER A 237 -33.67 -1.52 -10.83
N LEU A 238 -34.70 -2.36 -10.66
CA LEU A 238 -34.71 -3.73 -11.18
C LEU A 238 -34.39 -3.75 -12.68
N ASP A 239 -35.01 -2.87 -13.47
CA ASP A 239 -34.78 -2.75 -14.92
C ASP A 239 -33.30 -2.54 -15.28
N SER A 240 -32.60 -1.70 -14.52
CA SER A 240 -31.18 -1.43 -14.74
C SER A 240 -30.32 -2.66 -14.47
N VAL A 241 -30.69 -3.45 -13.47
CA VAL A 241 -30.00 -4.68 -13.09
C VAL A 241 -30.32 -5.80 -14.07
N GLN A 242 -31.57 -5.95 -14.49
CA GLN A 242 -32.01 -6.91 -15.50
C GLN A 242 -31.32 -6.67 -16.84
N TYR A 243 -31.25 -5.41 -17.28
CA TYR A 243 -30.52 -5.05 -18.50
C TYR A 243 -29.01 -5.39 -18.44
N ALA A 244 -28.42 -5.41 -17.25
CA ALA A 244 -27.04 -5.87 -17.08
C ALA A 244 -26.94 -7.40 -17.06
N ALA A 245 -27.88 -8.08 -16.41
CA ALA A 245 -27.96 -9.54 -16.33
C ALA A 245 -28.16 -10.18 -17.70
N ASP A 246 -29.05 -9.63 -18.53
CA ASP A 246 -29.34 -10.14 -19.88
C ASP A 246 -28.13 -10.11 -20.81
N ARG A 247 -27.20 -9.20 -20.56
CA ARG A 247 -25.93 -9.07 -21.31
C ARG A 247 -24.76 -9.81 -20.68
N ALA A 248 -24.95 -10.38 -19.49
CA ALA A 248 -23.92 -11.14 -18.82
C ALA A 248 -23.73 -12.52 -19.47
N ASP A 249 -24.80 -13.14 -19.94
CA ASP A 249 -24.78 -14.44 -20.62
C ASP A 249 -26.01 -14.64 -21.54
N ASP A 250 -25.82 -15.33 -22.66
CA ASP A 250 -26.86 -15.62 -23.63
C ASP A 250 -27.81 -16.73 -23.18
N LYS A 251 -27.32 -17.70 -22.39
CA LYS A 251 -28.06 -18.90 -21.97
C LYS A 251 -28.51 -18.85 -20.53
N ILE A 252 -27.65 -18.41 -19.62
CA ILE A 252 -27.92 -18.38 -18.18
C ILE A 252 -28.71 -17.11 -17.86
N LYS A 253 -29.92 -17.28 -17.33
CA LYS A 253 -30.83 -16.18 -16.98
C LYS A 253 -31.04 -16.08 -15.47
N PHE A 254 -31.65 -14.99 -15.05
CA PHE A 254 -31.92 -14.69 -13.64
C PHE A 254 -33.42 -14.44 -13.47
N THR A 255 -33.99 -14.86 -12.35
CA THR A 255 -35.34 -14.41 -11.98
C THR A 255 -35.30 -13.01 -11.38
N ASP A 256 -36.42 -12.28 -11.41
CA ASP A 256 -36.53 -10.95 -10.83
C ASP A 256 -36.20 -10.98 -9.32
N GLU A 257 -36.60 -12.04 -8.62
CA GLU A 257 -36.27 -12.23 -7.20
C GLU A 257 -34.78 -12.41 -6.98
N ALA A 258 -34.08 -13.11 -7.87
CA ALA A 258 -32.62 -13.22 -7.82
C ALA A 258 -31.96 -11.84 -8.01
N LEU A 259 -32.44 -11.05 -8.97
CA LEU A 259 -31.92 -9.71 -9.26
C LEU A 259 -32.23 -8.70 -8.14
N MET A 260 -33.37 -8.86 -7.45
CA MET A 260 -33.70 -8.05 -6.27
C MET A 260 -32.65 -8.16 -5.17
N THR A 261 -31.99 -9.32 -5.02
CA THR A 261 -30.93 -9.52 -4.01
C THR A 261 -29.68 -8.69 -4.24
N ILE A 262 -29.52 -8.11 -5.43
CA ILE A 262 -28.32 -7.34 -5.83
C ILE A 262 -28.61 -5.89 -6.22
N LEU A 263 -29.82 -5.35 -5.96
CA LEU A 263 -30.13 -3.94 -6.24
C LEU A 263 -29.24 -2.95 -5.48
N GLY A 264 -28.79 -3.34 -4.29
CA GLY A 264 -27.85 -2.56 -3.48
C GLY A 264 -26.39 -2.64 -3.96
N VAL A 265 -26.09 -3.46 -4.97
CA VAL A 265 -24.73 -3.59 -5.52
C VAL A 265 -24.42 -2.36 -6.38
N PRO A 266 -23.36 -1.59 -6.09
CA PRO A 266 -22.98 -0.47 -6.94
C PRO A 266 -22.74 -0.91 -8.38
N ARG A 267 -23.26 -0.14 -9.35
CA ARG A 267 -23.25 -0.47 -10.79
C ARG A 267 -21.86 -0.88 -11.32
N VAL A 268 -20.79 -0.28 -10.81
CA VAL A 268 -19.40 -0.59 -11.20
C VAL A 268 -18.98 -2.03 -10.86
N PHE A 269 -19.59 -2.66 -9.86
CA PHE A 269 -19.32 -4.05 -9.46
C PHE A 269 -20.32 -5.05 -10.02
N LEU A 270 -21.42 -4.56 -10.61
CA LEU A 270 -22.53 -5.40 -11.06
C LEU A 270 -22.09 -6.43 -12.10
N SER A 271 -21.24 -6.05 -13.07
CA SER A 271 -20.72 -6.99 -14.07
C SER A 271 -19.90 -8.11 -13.45
N LEU A 272 -19.09 -7.82 -12.43
CA LEU A 272 -18.29 -8.84 -11.74
C LEU A 272 -19.18 -9.81 -10.96
N VAL A 273 -20.19 -9.30 -10.24
CA VAL A 273 -21.15 -10.13 -9.50
C VAL A 273 -21.92 -11.03 -10.46
N LEU A 274 -22.48 -10.48 -11.54
CA LEU A 274 -23.23 -11.25 -12.53
C LEU A 274 -22.37 -12.34 -13.19
N LYS A 275 -21.13 -12.02 -13.59
CA LYS A 275 -20.19 -13.01 -14.13
C LYS A 275 -19.89 -14.13 -13.15
N GLY A 276 -19.65 -13.81 -11.88
CA GLY A 276 -19.43 -14.83 -10.85
C GLY A 276 -20.65 -15.72 -10.61
N CYS A 277 -21.86 -15.16 -10.71
CA CYS A 277 -23.10 -15.94 -10.62
C CYS A 277 -23.26 -16.87 -11.83
N VAL A 278 -22.96 -16.38 -13.03
CA VAL A 278 -22.96 -17.15 -14.29
C VAL A 278 -21.93 -18.29 -14.23
N GLU A 279 -20.72 -18.03 -13.74
CA GLU A 279 -19.68 -19.06 -13.57
C GLU A 279 -20.14 -20.15 -12.60
N TRP A 280 -20.68 -19.77 -11.44
CA TRP A 280 -21.26 -20.73 -10.50
C TRP A 280 -22.37 -21.55 -11.15
N ALA A 281 -23.24 -20.91 -11.92
CA ALA A 281 -24.35 -21.58 -12.59
C ALA A 281 -23.85 -22.59 -13.63
N ARG A 282 -22.80 -22.28 -14.41
CA ARG A 282 -22.15 -23.24 -15.31
C ARG A 282 -21.55 -24.43 -14.55
N GLU A 283 -20.84 -24.19 -13.45
CA GLU A 283 -20.24 -25.25 -12.63
C GLU A 283 -21.28 -26.18 -12.01
N ASN A 284 -22.48 -25.67 -11.73
CA ASN A 284 -23.56 -26.41 -11.08
C ASN A 284 -24.66 -26.84 -12.06
N ASN A 285 -24.43 -26.72 -13.38
CA ASN A 285 -25.38 -27.03 -14.46
C ASN A 285 -26.77 -26.40 -14.25
N VAL A 286 -26.77 -25.10 -13.93
CA VAL A 286 -27.97 -24.29 -13.71
C VAL A 286 -28.10 -23.26 -14.83
N ASP A 287 -29.25 -23.25 -15.52
CA ASP A 287 -29.53 -22.29 -16.60
C ASP A 287 -30.41 -21.10 -16.13
N LEU A 288 -31.06 -21.23 -14.97
CA LEU A 288 -31.88 -20.18 -14.35
C LEU A 288 -31.49 -19.95 -12.89
N ILE A 289 -30.89 -18.80 -12.61
CA ILE A 289 -30.46 -18.39 -11.28
C ILE A 289 -31.66 -17.80 -10.54
N THR A 290 -32.01 -18.40 -9.41
CA THR A 290 -33.13 -18.00 -8.53
C THR A 290 -32.59 -17.34 -7.26
N GLU A 291 -33.49 -16.79 -6.43
CA GLU A 291 -33.13 -16.25 -5.12
C GLU A 291 -32.40 -17.28 -4.23
N GLU A 292 -32.79 -18.57 -4.30
CA GLU A 292 -32.14 -19.65 -3.55
C GLU A 292 -30.70 -19.87 -3.99
N HIS A 293 -30.45 -19.85 -5.30
CA HIS A 293 -29.09 -19.92 -5.86
C HIS A 293 -28.23 -18.73 -5.40
N MET A 294 -28.80 -17.52 -5.35
CA MET A 294 -28.11 -16.33 -4.86
C MET A 294 -27.72 -16.45 -3.37
N LYS A 295 -28.59 -17.05 -2.53
CA LYS A 295 -28.27 -17.35 -1.12
C LYS A 295 -27.09 -18.32 -1.01
N ILE A 296 -27.08 -19.39 -1.82
CA ILE A 296 -25.97 -20.37 -1.83
C ILE A 296 -24.65 -19.72 -2.26
N ILE A 297 -24.68 -18.86 -3.28
CA ILE A 297 -23.50 -18.13 -3.78
C ILE A 297 -22.94 -17.20 -2.70
N ASN A 298 -23.81 -16.47 -1.99
CA ASN A 298 -23.41 -15.59 -0.89
C ASN A 298 -22.87 -16.36 0.33
N ASP A 299 -23.45 -17.52 0.64
CA ASP A 299 -23.02 -18.36 1.77
C ASP A 299 -21.65 -19.02 1.55
N LYS A 300 -21.29 -19.37 0.31
CA LYS A 300 -19.93 -19.86 -0.02
C LYS A 300 -18.86 -18.82 0.35
N ARG A 301 -19.11 -17.52 0.07
CA ARG A 301 -18.22 -16.42 0.48
C ARG A 301 -18.17 -16.21 2.00
N SER A 302 -19.24 -16.54 2.73
CA SER A 302 -19.28 -16.46 4.19
C SER A 302 -18.50 -17.61 4.87
N LYS A 303 -18.50 -18.80 4.27
CA LYS A 303 -17.73 -19.97 4.77
C LYS A 303 -16.22 -19.83 4.56
N GLU A 304 -15.78 -19.11 3.53
CA GLU A 304 -14.36 -18.77 3.34
C GLU A 304 -13.81 -17.80 4.40
N LYS A 305 -14.67 -17.05 5.11
CA LYS A 305 -14.28 -16.21 6.25
C LYS A 305 -14.11 -16.98 7.57
N GLN A 306 -14.51 -18.25 7.64
CA GLN A 306 -14.43 -19.10 8.84
C GLN A 306 -13.24 -20.08 8.83
N LYS A 307 -12.41 -20.08 7.79
CA LYS A 307 -11.10 -20.77 7.76
C LYS A 307 -9.97 -19.78 8.05
#